data_AF-A0A2W5YEQ6-F1
#
_entry.id   AF-A0A2W5YEQ6-F1
#
_cell.length_a   1.000
_cell.length_b   1.000
_cell.length_c   1.000
_cell.angle_alpha   90.00
_cell.angle_beta   90.00
_cell.angle_gamma   90.00
#
_symmetry.space_group_name_H-M   'P 1'
#
loop_
_entity.id
_entity.type
_entity.pdbx_description
1 polymer ?
#
loop_
_entity_poly.entity_id
_entity_poly.type
_entity_poly.pdbx_seq_one_letter_code
_entity_poly.pdbx_strand_id
1 'polypeptide(L)'
;MDSNVVLPLLSAVLAIVFAILVADQWLRRHHAYQLVWTVGLLWFAIGAGTEFIGEAWGWSEGLYRAWYLTGAILVAAWLGLGTVYLLARTRFGFAFAFSVLVAGLFTFLTEARYRYPAAGGAPLIYLGVAILAAAVITGLSIRRDDRWATVAAALVLGGSLVAAVMVLTVHLPAPGYAIDRATRIPIGELFPGYLRLLTPFFNVTGAFALAFGALYSAYVFMPKRRVIRYSLRDRSPSALLRNAPLVPIAVVVNFVASLPGTARALVAGRLSSRVPATILIAVGAFIPSVTTGLNRFGSTSAFYIGQLLGLIFIFLGFLVSIEVFSDLRLPFTRIVLARRDGQQRDVVDTGGRPA
;
A
#
# COMPACT_ATOMS: atom_id res chain seq x y z
N MET A 1 29.84 8.67 7.42
CA MET A 1 28.64 9.32 6.83
C MET A 1 27.52 9.21 7.84
N ASP A 2 26.72 10.27 8.02
CA ASP A 2 25.58 10.30 8.93
C ASP A 2 24.54 9.23 8.52
N SER A 3 23.98 8.48 9.47
CA SER A 3 22.91 7.50 9.21
C SER A 3 21.69 8.14 8.56
N ASN A 4 21.42 9.41 8.86
CA ASN A 4 20.31 10.16 8.29
C ASN A 4 20.52 10.49 6.81
N VAL A 5 21.75 10.38 6.31
CA VAL A 5 22.09 10.52 4.89
C VAL A 5 22.08 9.15 4.19
N VAL A 6 22.69 8.14 4.82
CA VAL A 6 22.86 6.82 4.21
C VAL A 6 21.54 6.06 4.07
N LEU A 7 20.67 6.11 5.08
CA LEU A 7 19.44 5.32 5.08
C LEU A 7 18.43 5.78 4.00
N PRO A 8 18.17 7.08 3.78
CA PRO A 8 17.33 7.52 2.68
C PRO A 8 17.95 7.20 1.31
N LEU A 9 19.27 7.31 1.16
CA LEU A 9 19.96 6.93 -0.08
C LEU A 9 19.74 5.45 -0.42
N LEU A 10 19.96 4.56 0.55
CA LEU A 10 19.73 3.12 0.36
C LEU A 10 18.26 2.83 0.04
N SER A 11 17.33 3.53 0.69
CA SER A 11 15.90 3.40 0.45
C SER A 11 15.52 3.84 -0.96
N ALA A 12 16.07 4.98 -1.43
CA ALA A 12 15.85 5.48 -2.78
C ALA A 12 16.42 4.53 -3.85
N VAL A 13 17.66 4.08 -3.68
CA VAL A 13 18.31 3.13 -4.60
C VAL A 13 17.53 1.82 -4.67
N LEU A 14 17.16 1.25 -3.52
CA LEU A 14 16.38 0.02 -3.46
C LEU A 14 15.01 0.19 -4.13
N ALA A 15 14.34 1.32 -3.92
CA ALA A 15 13.05 1.62 -4.54
C ALA A 15 13.17 1.77 -6.07
N ILE A 16 14.25 2.36 -6.59
CA ILE A 16 14.54 2.44 -8.03
C ILE A 16 14.75 1.05 -8.61
N VAL A 17 15.60 0.22 -7.99
CA VAL A 17 15.84 -1.16 -8.43
C VAL A 17 14.54 -1.94 -8.45
N PHE A 18 13.73 -1.80 -7.40
CA PHE A 18 12.44 -2.47 -7.33
C PHE A 18 11.46 -1.96 -8.41
N ALA A 19 11.37 -0.64 -8.62
CA ALA A 19 10.55 -0.06 -9.67
C ALA A 19 10.95 -0.57 -11.06
N ILE A 20 12.25 -0.67 -11.37
CA ILE A 20 12.77 -1.22 -12.62
C ILE A 20 12.30 -2.67 -12.83
N LEU A 21 12.40 -3.50 -11.80
CA LEU A 21 11.99 -4.91 -11.87
C LEU A 21 10.48 -5.05 -12.09
N VAL A 22 9.66 -4.23 -11.43
CA VAL A 22 8.20 -4.24 -11.62
C VAL A 22 7.82 -3.67 -12.99
N ALA A 23 8.52 -2.64 -13.48
CA ALA A 23 8.31 -2.05 -14.80
C ALA A 23 8.62 -3.05 -15.92
N ASP A 24 9.73 -3.77 -15.82
CA ASP A 24 10.09 -4.85 -16.75
C ASP A 24 9.04 -5.98 -16.73
N GLN A 25 8.47 -6.29 -15.56
CA GLN A 25 7.38 -7.24 -15.46
C GLN A 25 6.11 -6.74 -16.16
N TRP A 26 5.79 -5.45 -15.99
CA TRP A 26 4.66 -4.80 -16.65
C TRP A 26 4.81 -4.78 -18.17
N LEU A 27 5.98 -4.43 -18.71
CA LEU A 27 6.20 -4.42 -20.16
C LEU A 27 6.01 -5.80 -20.82
N ARG A 28 6.09 -6.88 -20.04
CA ARG A 28 5.91 -8.25 -20.54
C ARG A 28 4.49 -8.78 -20.37
N ARG A 29 3.81 -8.42 -19.27
CA ARG A 29 2.49 -8.97 -18.90
C ARG A 29 1.34 -7.99 -19.08
N HIS A 30 1.63 -6.70 -19.16
CA HIS A 30 0.68 -5.60 -19.29
C HIS A 30 -0.43 -5.59 -18.23
N HIS A 31 -0.15 -6.05 -17.01
CA HIS A 31 -1.13 -5.96 -15.94
C HIS A 31 -1.12 -4.56 -15.31
N ALA A 32 -2.30 -3.92 -15.25
CA ALA A 32 -2.45 -2.53 -14.78
C ALA A 32 -1.87 -2.29 -13.38
N TYR A 33 -2.02 -3.26 -12.45
CA TYR A 33 -1.49 -3.12 -11.09
C TYR A 33 0.03 -2.99 -11.04
N GLN A 34 0.76 -3.59 -11.99
CA GLN A 34 2.23 -3.52 -12.04
C GLN A 34 2.69 -2.12 -12.44
N LEU A 35 2.01 -1.49 -13.40
CA LEU A 35 2.28 -0.11 -13.78
C LEU A 35 2.03 0.82 -12.60
N VAL A 36 0.89 0.67 -11.91
CA VAL A 36 0.54 1.53 -10.78
C VAL A 36 1.52 1.35 -9.62
N TRP A 37 1.94 0.13 -9.31
CA TRP A 37 3.01 -0.11 -8.31
C TRP A 37 4.35 0.46 -8.74
N THR A 38 4.71 0.38 -10.02
CA THR A 38 5.93 1.03 -10.54
C THR A 38 5.90 2.52 -10.25
N VAL A 39 4.79 3.20 -10.56
CA VAL A 39 4.63 4.63 -10.29
C VAL A 39 4.69 4.93 -8.78
N GLY A 40 4.03 4.12 -7.94
CA GLY A 40 4.12 4.26 -6.48
C GLY A 40 5.53 4.08 -5.92
N LEU A 41 6.31 3.13 -6.46
CA LEU A 41 7.72 2.92 -6.10
C LEU A 41 8.62 4.07 -6.58
N LEU A 42 8.31 4.69 -7.72
CA LEU A 42 8.99 5.91 -8.17
C LEU A 42 8.69 7.10 -7.26
N TRP A 43 7.45 7.26 -6.78
CA TRP A 43 7.14 8.29 -5.78
C TRP A 43 7.91 8.07 -4.48
N PHE A 44 8.00 6.81 -4.03
CA PHE A 44 8.83 6.46 -2.87
C PHE A 44 10.30 6.82 -3.11
N ALA A 45 10.85 6.44 -4.26
CA ALA A 45 12.24 6.72 -4.62
C ALA A 45 12.54 8.23 -4.64
N ILE A 46 11.64 9.03 -5.21
CA ILE A 46 11.78 10.49 -5.23
C ILE A 46 11.68 11.05 -3.81
N GLY A 47 10.72 10.60 -3.00
CA GLY A 47 10.60 11.01 -1.59
C GLY A 47 11.87 10.72 -0.78
N ALA A 48 12.34 9.48 -0.78
CA ALA A 48 13.57 9.10 -0.09
C ALA A 48 14.82 9.79 -0.68
N GLY A 49 14.84 10.02 -1.99
CA GLY A 49 15.90 10.77 -2.66
C GLY A 49 15.96 12.23 -2.23
N THR A 50 14.80 12.88 -2.04
CA THR A 50 14.72 14.24 -1.52
C THR A 50 15.18 14.33 -0.06
N GLU A 51 14.88 13.32 0.76
CA GLU A 51 15.40 13.21 2.13
C GLU A 51 16.93 13.07 2.12
N PHE A 52 17.48 12.19 1.28
CA PHE A 52 18.94 12.05 1.10
C PHE A 52 19.59 13.38 0.71
N ILE A 53 19.05 14.05 -0.31
CA ILE A 53 19.61 15.31 -0.80
C ILE A 53 19.54 16.39 0.28
N GLY A 54 18.41 16.47 1.00
CA GLY A 54 18.17 17.46 2.04
C GLY A 54 19.08 17.29 3.25
N GLU A 55 19.37 16.06 3.64
CA GLU A 55 20.27 15.75 4.75
C GLU A 55 21.76 15.89 4.35
N ALA A 56 22.10 15.60 3.10
CA ALA A 56 23.49 15.66 2.63
C ALA A 56 23.95 17.08 2.25
N TRP A 57 23.07 17.88 1.63
CA TRP A 57 23.42 19.19 1.07
C TRP A 57 22.54 20.34 1.56
N GLY A 58 21.56 20.05 2.43
CA GLY A 58 20.64 21.05 2.95
C GLY A 58 19.33 21.12 2.17
N TRP A 59 18.32 21.69 2.83
CA TRP A 59 16.97 21.81 2.30
C TRP A 59 16.79 23.09 1.49
N SER A 60 15.95 23.00 0.46
CA SER A 60 15.43 24.14 -0.30
C SER A 60 13.93 24.00 -0.45
N GLU A 61 13.25 25.09 -0.81
CA GLU A 61 11.80 25.09 -1.02
C GLU A 61 11.35 24.08 -2.08
N GLY A 62 12.07 23.99 -3.21
CA GLY A 62 11.76 23.02 -4.26
C GLY A 62 11.90 21.58 -3.80
N LEU A 63 12.96 21.28 -3.04
CA LEU A 63 13.18 19.95 -2.47
C LEU A 63 12.11 19.58 -1.45
N TYR A 64 11.70 20.54 -0.62
CA TYR A 64 10.67 20.37 0.39
C TYR A 64 9.28 20.14 -0.24
N ARG A 65 8.93 20.85 -1.32
CA ARG A 65 7.70 20.60 -2.08
C ARG A 65 7.72 19.22 -2.76
N ALA A 66 8.85 18.83 -3.34
CA ALA A 66 9.01 17.51 -3.95
C ALA A 66 8.83 16.41 -2.91
N TRP A 67 9.52 16.51 -1.77
CA TRP A 67 9.37 15.59 -0.64
C TRP A 67 7.92 15.50 -0.17
N TYR A 68 7.27 16.64 0.04
CA TYR A 68 5.92 16.66 0.58
C TYR A 68 4.93 16.00 -0.36
N LEU A 69 5.02 16.29 -1.67
CA LEU A 69 4.16 15.68 -2.66
C LEU A 69 4.44 14.17 -2.76
N THR A 70 5.67 13.78 -3.08
CA THR A 70 5.96 12.38 -3.43
C THR A 70 6.07 11.48 -2.22
N GLY A 71 6.76 11.92 -1.17
CA GLY A 71 6.99 11.17 0.07
C GLY A 71 5.83 11.23 1.05
N ALA A 72 5.30 12.43 1.34
CA ALA A 72 4.28 12.57 2.38
C ALA A 72 2.86 12.24 1.89
N ILE A 73 2.50 12.55 0.63
CA ILE A 73 1.13 12.35 0.11
C ILE A 73 1.00 11.11 -0.79
N LEU A 74 1.82 10.98 -1.83
CA LEU A 74 1.47 10.11 -2.96
C LEU A 74 1.76 8.61 -2.76
N VAL A 75 2.84 8.25 -2.06
CA VAL A 75 3.31 6.85 -1.97
C VAL A 75 2.21 5.86 -1.63
N ALA A 76 1.57 6.04 -0.47
CA ALA A 76 0.66 5.04 0.07
C ALA A 76 -0.57 4.85 -0.82
N ALA A 77 -1.16 5.95 -1.31
CA ALA A 77 -2.35 5.90 -2.16
C ALA A 77 -2.06 5.21 -3.49
N TRP A 78 -0.92 5.47 -4.12
CA TRP A 78 -0.53 4.81 -5.38
C TRP A 78 -0.22 3.33 -5.18
N LEU A 79 0.50 2.96 -4.11
CA LEU A 79 0.74 1.56 -3.80
C LEU A 79 -0.56 0.81 -3.49
N GLY A 80 -1.47 1.43 -2.73
CA GLY A 80 -2.82 0.89 -2.48
C GLY A 80 -3.70 0.81 -3.73
N LEU A 81 -3.56 1.74 -4.68
CA LEU A 81 -4.26 1.68 -5.96
C LEU A 81 -3.80 0.48 -6.81
N GLY A 82 -2.53 0.08 -6.73
CA GLY A 82 -2.09 -1.15 -7.39
C GLY A 82 -2.81 -2.38 -6.80
N THR A 83 -3.02 -2.43 -5.49
CA THR A 83 -3.83 -3.47 -4.84
C THR A 83 -5.29 -3.45 -5.29
N VAL A 84 -5.87 -2.26 -5.49
CA VAL A 84 -7.21 -2.11 -6.07
C VAL A 84 -7.29 -2.76 -7.44
N TYR A 85 -6.33 -2.48 -8.34
CA TYR A 85 -6.31 -3.10 -9.66
C TYR A 85 -6.04 -4.60 -9.63
N LEU A 86 -5.20 -5.07 -8.70
CA LEU A 86 -4.94 -6.49 -8.48
C LEU A 86 -6.23 -7.24 -8.10
N LEU A 87 -7.05 -6.63 -7.25
CA LEU A 87 -8.25 -7.23 -6.67
C LEU A 87 -9.55 -6.72 -7.29
N ALA A 88 -9.50 -6.03 -8.44
CA ALA A 88 -10.63 -5.39 -9.11
C ALA A 88 -11.80 -6.36 -9.33
N ARG A 89 -11.49 -7.60 -9.73
CA ARG A 89 -12.46 -8.66 -10.04
C ARG A 89 -13.01 -9.40 -8.81
N THR A 90 -12.71 -8.91 -7.61
CA THR A 90 -13.09 -9.55 -6.34
C THR A 90 -14.04 -8.67 -5.55
N ARG A 91 -14.45 -9.13 -4.36
CA ARG A 91 -15.26 -8.33 -3.44
C ARG A 91 -14.45 -7.29 -2.65
N PHE A 92 -13.21 -7.05 -3.05
CA PHE A 92 -12.31 -6.13 -2.36
C PHE A 92 -12.80 -4.67 -2.37
N GLY A 93 -13.67 -4.29 -3.30
CA GLY A 93 -14.27 -2.95 -3.31
C GLY A 93 -14.98 -2.56 -2.01
N PHE A 94 -15.53 -3.51 -1.23
CA PHE A 94 -16.04 -3.20 0.12
C PHE A 94 -14.95 -2.79 1.11
N ALA A 95 -13.82 -3.50 1.10
CA ALA A 95 -12.68 -3.17 1.96
C ALA A 95 -12.06 -1.83 1.55
N PHE A 96 -11.98 -1.55 0.25
CA PHE A 96 -11.50 -0.26 -0.25
C PHE A 96 -12.47 0.89 0.09
N ALA A 97 -13.78 0.71 -0.08
CA ALA A 97 -14.77 1.70 0.35
C ALA A 97 -14.67 2.00 1.86
N PHE A 98 -14.50 0.98 2.69
CA PHE A 98 -14.24 1.15 4.12
C PHE A 98 -12.94 1.92 4.38
N SER A 99 -11.86 1.63 3.64
CA SER A 99 -10.58 2.33 3.75
C SER A 99 -10.72 3.83 3.46
N VAL A 100 -11.45 4.19 2.40
CA VAL A 100 -11.73 5.59 2.04
C VAL A 100 -12.60 6.28 3.10
N LEU A 101 -13.63 5.60 3.62
CA LEU A 101 -14.49 6.17 4.68
C LEU A 101 -13.71 6.43 5.97
N VAL A 102 -12.88 5.47 6.40
CA VAL A 102 -12.00 5.63 7.57
C VAL A 102 -10.98 6.73 7.33
N ALA A 103 -10.46 6.89 6.12
CA ALA A 103 -9.55 7.98 5.79
C ALA A 103 -10.23 9.35 5.88
N GLY A 104 -11.45 9.50 5.37
CA GLY A 104 -12.25 10.73 5.53
C GLY A 104 -12.53 11.06 6.99
N LEU A 105 -12.96 10.07 7.79
CA LEU A 105 -13.19 10.24 9.22
C LEU A 105 -11.90 10.61 9.96
N PHE A 106 -10.80 9.90 9.71
CA PHE A 106 -9.52 10.15 10.36
C PHE A 106 -8.97 11.53 10.01
N THR A 107 -9.18 11.98 8.77
CA THR A 107 -8.82 13.34 8.32
C THR A 107 -9.63 14.39 9.08
N PHE A 108 -10.94 14.20 9.21
CA PHE A 108 -11.80 15.09 10.02
C PHE A 108 -11.37 15.13 11.50
N LEU A 109 -11.11 13.97 12.10
CA LEU A 109 -10.66 13.86 13.50
C LEU A 109 -9.25 14.45 13.71
N THR A 110 -8.37 14.36 12.70
CA THR A 110 -7.05 14.99 12.72
C THR A 110 -7.21 16.50 12.83
N GLU A 111 -8.08 17.10 12.02
CA GLU A 111 -8.37 18.53 12.16
C GLU A 111 -8.99 18.87 13.52
N ALA A 112 -9.98 18.10 13.96
CA ALA A 112 -10.65 18.35 15.25
C ALA A 112 -9.66 18.34 16.43
N ARG A 113 -8.61 17.52 16.35
CA ARG A 113 -7.55 17.41 17.34
C ARG A 113 -6.49 18.51 17.24
N TYR A 114 -5.97 18.76 16.03
CA TYR A 114 -4.78 19.59 15.83
C TYR A 114 -5.08 21.02 15.38
N ARG A 115 -6.31 21.30 14.92
CA ARG A 115 -6.80 22.61 14.49
C ARG A 115 -5.81 23.35 13.58
N TYR A 116 -5.55 22.79 12.40
CA TYR A 116 -4.50 23.33 11.55
C TYR A 116 -4.87 24.73 11.02
N PRO A 117 -3.91 25.68 11.01
CA PRO A 117 -4.14 26.99 10.44
C PRO A 117 -4.61 26.90 8.98
N ALA A 118 -5.60 27.71 8.60
CA ALA A 118 -6.16 27.73 7.24
C ALA A 118 -6.78 26.39 6.78
N ALA A 119 -7.26 25.51 7.68
CA ALA A 119 -8.01 24.32 7.26
C ALA A 119 -9.36 24.66 6.59
N GLY A 120 -10.05 25.71 7.06
CA GLY A 120 -11.33 26.17 6.50
C GLY A 120 -12.36 25.04 6.40
N GLY A 121 -13.05 24.96 5.25
CA GLY A 121 -14.02 23.89 4.97
C GLY A 121 -13.42 22.55 4.51
N ALA A 122 -12.10 22.44 4.37
CA ALA A 122 -11.44 21.25 3.82
C ALA A 122 -11.78 19.94 4.55
N PRO A 123 -11.85 19.87 5.90
CA PRO A 123 -12.18 18.62 6.60
C PRO A 123 -13.56 18.08 6.23
N LEU A 124 -14.55 18.96 6.10
CA LEU A 124 -15.91 18.60 5.71
C LEU A 124 -15.97 18.19 4.23
N ILE A 125 -15.23 18.89 3.36
CA ILE A 125 -15.13 18.55 1.94
C ILE A 125 -14.51 17.15 1.78
N TYR A 126 -13.39 16.88 2.44
CA TYR A 126 -12.72 15.57 2.35
C TYR A 126 -13.57 14.45 2.92
N LEU A 127 -14.27 14.68 4.04
CA LEU A 127 -15.24 13.73 4.57
C LEU A 127 -16.40 13.47 3.60
N GLY A 128 -16.96 14.52 3.00
CA GLY A 128 -18.03 14.42 2.00
C GLY A 128 -17.59 13.63 0.76
N VAL A 129 -16.39 13.90 0.24
CA VAL A 129 -15.79 13.15 -0.88
C VAL A 129 -15.61 11.68 -0.49
N ALA A 130 -15.11 11.38 0.71
CA ALA A 130 -14.95 10.01 1.19
C ALA A 130 -16.28 9.27 1.29
N ILE A 131 -17.32 9.90 1.86
CA ILE A 131 -18.66 9.30 1.97
C ILE A 131 -19.23 9.00 0.59
N LEU A 132 -19.18 9.97 -0.33
CA LEU A 132 -19.68 9.81 -1.69
C LEU A 132 -18.94 8.70 -2.43
N ALA A 133 -17.60 8.73 -2.41
CA ALA A 133 -16.78 7.72 -3.07
C ALA A 133 -17.04 6.32 -2.48
N ALA A 134 -17.10 6.19 -1.16
CA ALA A 134 -17.40 4.93 -0.49
C ALA A 134 -18.80 4.39 -0.85
N ALA A 135 -19.81 5.27 -0.93
CA ALA A 135 -21.17 4.88 -1.34
C ALA A 135 -21.21 4.39 -2.79
N VAL A 136 -20.55 5.11 -3.72
CA VAL A 136 -20.46 4.71 -5.13
C VAL A 136 -19.73 3.38 -5.30
N ILE A 137 -18.54 3.24 -4.69
CA ILE A 137 -17.73 2.01 -4.74
C ILE A 137 -18.50 0.83 -4.13
N THR A 138 -19.19 1.04 -3.00
CA THR A 138 -20.03 0.01 -2.37
C THR A 138 -21.17 -0.40 -3.30
N GLY A 139 -21.87 0.56 -3.91
CA GLY A 139 -22.94 0.29 -4.87
C GLY A 139 -22.48 -0.52 -6.08
N LEU A 140 -21.31 -0.20 -6.64
CA LEU A 140 -20.70 -0.97 -7.74
C LEU A 140 -20.26 -2.37 -7.27
N SER A 141 -19.68 -2.47 -6.07
CA SER A 141 -19.23 -3.73 -5.46
C SER A 141 -20.39 -4.70 -5.20
N ILE A 142 -21.56 -4.20 -4.77
CA ILE A 142 -22.79 -5.01 -4.60
C ILE A 142 -23.20 -5.62 -5.94
N ARG A 143 -23.16 -4.81 -7.00
CA ARG A 143 -23.51 -5.19 -8.38
C ARG A 143 -22.48 -6.11 -9.06
N ARG A 144 -21.30 -6.33 -8.44
CA ARG A 144 -20.14 -7.03 -9.04
C ARG A 144 -19.63 -6.34 -10.31
N ASP A 145 -19.69 -5.00 -10.32
CA ASP A 145 -19.18 -4.21 -11.42
C ASP A 145 -17.74 -3.78 -11.11
N ASP A 146 -16.78 -4.31 -11.86
CA ASP A 146 -15.33 -4.05 -11.71
C ASP A 146 -14.97 -2.57 -11.93
N ARG A 147 -15.87 -1.75 -12.48
CA ARG A 147 -15.69 -0.29 -12.63
C ARG A 147 -15.50 0.44 -11.30
N TRP A 148 -15.77 -0.19 -10.16
CA TRP A 148 -15.41 0.35 -8.85
C TRP A 148 -13.91 0.68 -8.75
N ALA A 149 -13.05 -0.11 -9.42
CA ALA A 149 -11.61 0.15 -9.47
C ALA A 149 -11.28 1.41 -10.29
N THR A 150 -12.06 1.71 -11.33
CA THR A 150 -11.94 2.97 -12.09
C THR A 150 -12.34 4.17 -11.25
N VAL A 151 -13.39 4.07 -10.43
CA VAL A 151 -13.77 5.14 -9.49
C VAL A 151 -12.67 5.37 -8.46
N ALA A 152 -12.09 4.30 -7.91
CA ALA A 152 -10.95 4.38 -7.01
C ALA A 152 -9.73 5.04 -7.68
N ALA A 153 -9.44 4.68 -8.93
CA ALA A 153 -8.36 5.30 -9.70
C ALA A 153 -8.62 6.78 -9.97
N ALA A 154 -9.84 7.16 -10.34
CA ALA A 154 -10.23 8.55 -10.54
C ALA A 154 -10.07 9.38 -9.27
N LEU A 155 -10.44 8.81 -8.10
CA LEU A 155 -10.25 9.45 -6.80
C LEU A 155 -8.75 9.69 -6.51
N VAL A 156 -7.91 8.67 -6.66
CA VAL A 156 -6.47 8.77 -6.39
C VAL A 156 -5.78 9.70 -7.38
N LEU A 157 -6.05 9.57 -8.68
CA LEU A 157 -5.46 10.40 -9.72
C LEU A 157 -5.92 11.86 -9.62
N GLY A 158 -7.22 12.09 -9.48
CA GLY A 158 -7.79 13.43 -9.32
C GLY A 158 -7.28 14.11 -8.05
N GLY A 159 -7.26 13.41 -6.92
CA GLY A 159 -6.68 13.93 -5.69
C GLY A 159 -5.17 14.16 -5.79
N SER A 160 -4.43 13.31 -6.52
CA SER A 160 -2.99 13.51 -6.77
C SER A 160 -2.73 14.78 -7.57
N LEU A 161 -3.55 15.06 -8.59
CA LEU A 161 -3.46 16.28 -9.39
C LEU A 161 -3.79 17.52 -8.55
N VAL A 162 -4.86 17.46 -7.76
CA VAL A 162 -5.24 18.54 -6.82
C VAL A 162 -4.11 18.79 -5.81
N ALA A 163 -3.55 17.73 -5.22
CA ALA A 163 -2.42 17.83 -4.30
C ALA A 163 -1.20 18.46 -4.98
N ALA A 164 -0.86 18.04 -6.20
CA ALA A 164 0.26 18.60 -6.95
C ALA A 164 0.05 20.10 -7.22
N VAL A 165 -1.12 20.50 -7.70
CA VAL A 165 -1.43 21.93 -7.94
C VAL A 165 -1.33 22.72 -6.65
N MET A 166 -1.92 22.26 -5.55
CA MET A 166 -1.85 22.94 -4.26
C MET A 166 -0.40 23.05 -3.75
N VAL A 167 0.36 21.95 -3.79
CA VAL A 167 1.76 21.91 -3.32
C VAL A 167 2.67 22.76 -4.19
N LEU A 168 2.42 22.90 -5.49
CA LEU A 168 3.28 23.70 -6.37
C LEU A 168 2.96 25.19 -6.34
N THR A 169 1.73 25.57 -5.98
CA THR A 169 1.25 26.97 -6.06
C THR A 169 1.14 27.69 -4.73
N VAL A 170 1.04 26.96 -3.61
CA VAL A 170 0.92 27.59 -2.29
C VAL A 170 2.17 28.40 -1.95
N HIS A 171 2.02 29.60 -1.40
CA HIS A 171 3.16 30.38 -0.92
C HIS A 171 3.69 29.78 0.40
N LEU A 172 5.00 29.57 0.48
CA LEU A 172 5.67 29.09 1.70
C LEU A 172 6.49 30.23 2.31
N PRO A 173 6.29 30.56 3.61
CA PRO A 173 7.12 31.54 4.29
C PRO A 173 8.60 31.15 4.26
N ALA A 174 9.48 32.16 4.21
CA ALA A 174 10.94 31.94 4.30
C ALA A 174 11.30 31.14 5.57
N PRO A 175 12.20 30.14 5.50
CA PRO A 175 13.13 29.85 4.40
C PRO A 175 12.55 28.95 3.28
N GLY A 176 11.24 28.67 3.28
CA GLY A 176 10.58 27.82 2.28
C GLY A 176 10.59 26.33 2.59
N TYR A 177 11.14 25.92 3.73
CA TYR A 177 11.11 24.53 4.22
C TYR A 177 11.07 24.49 5.75
N ALA A 178 10.56 23.41 6.31
CA ALA A 178 10.58 23.15 7.74
C ALA A 178 11.08 21.74 8.05
N ILE A 179 12.00 21.68 9.01
CA ILE A 179 12.54 20.45 9.58
C ILE A 179 12.27 20.48 11.09
N ASP A 180 11.99 19.31 11.64
CA ASP A 180 11.85 19.15 13.08
C ASP A 180 13.20 19.42 13.77
N ARG A 181 13.21 20.22 14.84
CA ARG A 181 14.46 20.65 15.49
C ARG A 181 15.18 19.51 16.21
N ALA A 182 14.43 18.53 16.73
CA ALA A 182 15.01 17.40 17.45
C ALA A 182 15.49 16.33 16.48
N THR A 183 14.69 16.06 15.44
CA THR A 183 14.92 14.92 14.56
C THR A 183 15.59 15.29 13.24
N ARG A 184 15.59 16.55 12.82
CA ARG A 184 16.03 17.04 11.49
C ARG A 184 15.22 16.50 10.30
N ILE A 185 14.20 15.69 10.56
CA ILE A 185 13.30 15.16 9.53
C ILE A 185 12.41 16.30 9.02
N PRO A 186 12.17 16.39 7.69
CA PRO A 186 11.22 17.33 7.13
C PRO A 186 9.80 17.13 7.71
N ILE A 187 9.12 18.24 8.02
CA ILE A 187 7.77 18.23 8.59
C ILE A 187 6.85 19.13 7.78
N GLY A 188 5.58 18.77 7.66
CA GLY A 188 4.59 19.53 6.88
C GLY A 188 4.11 20.84 7.48
N GLU A 189 4.83 21.44 8.44
CA GLU A 189 4.32 22.55 9.26
C GLU A 189 4.07 23.84 8.46
N LEU A 190 4.88 24.13 7.44
CA LEU A 190 4.70 25.32 6.59
C LEU A 190 3.50 25.22 5.65
N PHE A 191 2.97 24.03 5.42
CA PHE A 191 1.81 23.87 4.56
C PHE A 191 0.52 24.25 5.29
N PRO A 192 -0.45 24.90 4.63
CA PRO A 192 -1.73 25.22 5.23
C PRO A 192 -2.54 23.96 5.53
N GLY A 193 -3.47 24.07 6.48
CA GLY A 193 -4.27 22.97 7.01
C GLY A 193 -5.03 22.20 5.92
N TYR A 194 -5.61 22.88 4.94
CA TYR A 194 -6.31 22.21 3.84
C TYR A 194 -5.39 21.24 3.06
N LEU A 195 -4.11 21.57 2.96
CA LEU A 195 -3.12 20.77 2.26
C LEU A 195 -2.59 19.66 3.20
N ARG A 196 -2.31 20.00 4.46
CA ARG A 196 -1.86 19.04 5.48
C ARG A 196 -2.82 17.88 5.69
N LEU A 197 -4.11 18.14 5.54
CA LEU A 197 -5.16 17.13 5.66
C LEU A 197 -5.23 16.14 4.47
N LEU A 198 -4.58 16.43 3.34
CA LEU A 198 -4.44 15.45 2.25
C LEU A 198 -3.52 14.28 2.63
N THR A 199 -2.49 14.52 3.44
CA THR A 199 -1.57 13.48 3.92
C THR A 199 -2.31 12.33 4.64
N PRO A 200 -3.09 12.56 5.72
CA PRO A 200 -3.83 11.48 6.36
C PRO A 200 -4.89 10.88 5.42
N PHE A 201 -5.54 11.67 4.56
CA PHE A 201 -6.53 11.17 3.62
C PHE A 201 -5.94 10.14 2.65
N PHE A 202 -4.80 10.45 2.03
CA PHE A 202 -4.10 9.57 1.10
C PHE A 202 -3.46 8.38 1.83
N ASN A 203 -2.78 8.63 2.95
CA ASN A 203 -2.03 7.61 3.65
C ASN A 203 -2.93 6.57 4.32
N VAL A 204 -4.02 6.99 4.95
CA VAL A 204 -4.98 6.05 5.55
C VAL A 204 -5.68 5.24 4.46
N THR A 205 -6.10 5.87 3.37
CA THR A 205 -6.72 5.15 2.24
C THR A 205 -5.78 4.07 1.69
N GLY A 206 -4.54 4.46 1.38
CA GLY A 206 -3.53 3.57 0.82
C GLY A 206 -3.07 2.47 1.77
N ALA A 207 -2.77 2.82 3.03
CA ALA A 207 -2.29 1.87 4.03
C ALA A 207 -3.34 0.80 4.35
N PHE A 208 -4.60 1.17 4.53
CA PHE A 208 -5.67 0.20 4.76
C PHE A 208 -5.94 -0.66 3.51
N ALA A 209 -5.87 -0.07 2.30
CA ALA A 209 -5.98 -0.85 1.07
C ALA A 209 -4.87 -1.90 0.94
N LEU A 210 -3.61 -1.54 1.23
CA LEU A 210 -2.48 -2.47 1.24
C LEU A 210 -2.66 -3.56 2.31
N ALA A 211 -2.99 -3.17 3.55
CA ALA A 211 -3.16 -4.10 4.66
C ALA A 211 -4.30 -5.09 4.41
N PHE A 212 -5.48 -4.60 4.01
CA PHE A 212 -6.60 -5.48 3.67
C PHE A 212 -6.31 -6.32 2.44
N GLY A 213 -5.60 -5.80 1.45
CA GLY A 213 -5.23 -6.57 0.26
C GLY A 213 -4.28 -7.72 0.57
N ALA A 214 -3.30 -7.48 1.44
CA ALA A 214 -2.40 -8.50 1.94
C ALA A 214 -3.17 -9.56 2.77
N LEU A 215 -4.03 -9.13 3.69
CA LEU A 215 -4.89 -10.04 4.47
C LEU A 215 -5.82 -10.87 3.58
N TYR A 216 -6.45 -10.23 2.58
CA TYR A 216 -7.32 -10.90 1.62
C TYR A 216 -6.55 -11.94 0.82
N SER A 217 -5.37 -11.58 0.31
CA SER A 217 -4.52 -12.48 -0.47
C SER A 217 -4.05 -13.67 0.39
N ALA A 218 -3.60 -13.43 1.62
CA ALA A 218 -3.23 -14.49 2.56
C ALA A 218 -4.41 -15.43 2.86
N TYR A 219 -5.60 -14.87 3.13
CA TYR A 219 -6.81 -15.65 3.42
C TYR A 219 -7.22 -16.56 2.25
N VAL A 220 -7.02 -16.10 1.01
CA VAL A 220 -7.36 -16.86 -0.20
C VAL A 220 -6.50 -18.12 -0.34
N PHE A 221 -5.18 -18.02 -0.06
CA PHE A 221 -4.20 -19.08 -0.27
C PHE A 221 -3.94 -19.96 0.96
N MET A 222 -4.45 -19.60 2.14
CA MET A 222 -4.28 -20.41 3.34
C MET A 222 -5.30 -21.56 3.46
N PRO A 223 -4.98 -22.65 4.18
CA PRO A 223 -5.93 -23.71 4.52
C PRO A 223 -7.13 -23.14 5.27
N LYS A 224 -8.35 -23.36 4.77
CA LYS A 224 -9.55 -22.70 5.31
C LYS A 224 -10.20 -23.55 6.41
N ARG A 225 -10.33 -22.98 7.61
CA ARG A 225 -11.17 -23.51 8.69
C ARG A 225 -12.40 -22.63 8.88
N ARG A 226 -13.57 -23.13 8.46
CA ARG A 226 -14.85 -22.40 8.57
C ARG A 226 -15.58 -22.83 9.84
N VAL A 227 -15.40 -22.06 10.91
CA VAL A 227 -16.11 -22.21 12.18
C VAL A 227 -17.52 -21.63 12.07
N ILE A 228 -17.64 -20.41 11.54
CA ILE A 228 -18.93 -19.75 11.30
C ILE A 228 -19.26 -19.85 9.82
N ARG A 229 -20.36 -20.53 9.50
CA ARG A 229 -20.89 -20.62 8.13
C ARG A 229 -21.92 -19.52 7.93
N TYR A 230 -21.76 -18.76 6.86
CA TYR A 230 -22.76 -17.78 6.42
C TYR A 230 -22.99 -17.95 4.92
N SER A 231 -24.23 -17.68 4.48
CA SER A 231 -24.61 -17.74 3.06
C SER A 231 -24.89 -16.33 2.56
N LEU A 232 -24.15 -15.90 1.54
CA LEU A 232 -24.41 -14.68 0.79
C LEU A 232 -25.24 -14.96 -0.48
N ARG A 233 -25.90 -16.12 -0.55
CA ARG A 233 -26.67 -16.54 -1.73
C ARG A 233 -28.00 -15.81 -1.82
N ASP A 234 -28.65 -15.58 -0.68
CA ASP A 234 -29.86 -14.77 -0.56
C ASP A 234 -29.49 -13.28 -0.47
N ARG A 235 -30.09 -12.46 -1.33
CA ARG A 235 -29.88 -11.01 -1.43
C ARG A 235 -31.10 -10.20 -1.00
N SER A 236 -32.10 -10.82 -0.38
CA SER A 236 -33.23 -10.07 0.17
C SER A 236 -32.74 -9.02 1.17
N PRO A 237 -33.39 -7.84 1.26
CA PRO A 237 -32.99 -6.79 2.20
C PRO A 237 -32.93 -7.28 3.65
N SER A 238 -33.85 -8.16 4.05
CA SER A 238 -33.88 -8.78 5.38
C SER A 238 -32.71 -9.74 5.62
N ALA A 239 -32.32 -10.53 4.61
CA ALA A 239 -31.13 -11.37 4.70
C ALA A 239 -29.83 -10.56 4.75
N LEU A 240 -29.74 -9.44 4.02
CA LEU A 240 -28.61 -8.52 4.09
C LEU A 240 -28.49 -7.90 5.49
N LEU A 241 -29.58 -7.40 6.06
CA LEU A 241 -29.60 -6.82 7.41
C LEU A 241 -29.18 -7.84 8.48
N ARG A 242 -29.69 -9.07 8.41
CA ARG A 242 -29.33 -10.15 9.33
C ARG A 242 -27.88 -10.61 9.19
N ASN A 243 -27.36 -10.66 7.97
CA ASN A 243 -25.99 -11.09 7.70
C ASN A 243 -24.97 -9.95 7.90
N ALA A 244 -25.39 -8.68 7.87
CA ALA A 244 -24.51 -7.52 7.98
C ALA A 244 -23.60 -7.55 9.22
N PRO A 245 -24.08 -7.78 10.46
CA PRO A 245 -23.20 -7.90 11.61
C PRO A 245 -22.45 -9.23 11.67
N LEU A 246 -23.03 -10.30 11.13
CA LEU A 246 -22.48 -11.65 11.21
C LEU A 246 -21.29 -11.87 10.26
N VAL A 247 -21.28 -11.23 9.09
CA VAL A 247 -20.23 -11.42 8.08
C VAL A 247 -18.85 -10.94 8.56
N PRO A 248 -18.68 -9.72 9.11
CA PRO A 248 -17.40 -9.28 9.65
C PRO A 248 -16.88 -10.23 10.75
N ILE A 249 -17.76 -10.63 11.68
CA ILE A 249 -17.42 -11.56 12.76
C ILE A 249 -16.99 -12.91 12.19
N ALA A 250 -17.75 -13.46 11.24
CA ALA A 250 -17.43 -14.73 10.62
C ALA A 250 -16.12 -14.69 9.84
N VAL A 251 -15.82 -13.59 9.14
CA VAL A 251 -14.54 -13.40 8.44
C VAL A 251 -13.38 -13.42 9.44
N VAL A 252 -13.48 -12.66 10.54
CA VAL A 252 -12.44 -12.59 11.57
C VAL A 252 -12.26 -13.95 12.26
N VAL A 253 -13.34 -14.57 12.74
CA VAL A 253 -13.29 -15.86 13.44
C VAL A 253 -12.75 -16.96 12.53
N ASN A 254 -13.20 -17.03 11.28
CA ASN A 254 -12.70 -18.03 10.33
C ASN A 254 -11.24 -17.77 9.94
N PHE A 255 -10.81 -16.51 9.83
CA PHE A 255 -9.42 -16.15 9.59
C PHE A 255 -8.55 -16.66 10.74
N VAL A 256 -8.87 -16.28 11.99
CA VAL A 256 -8.13 -16.68 13.19
C VAL A 256 -8.10 -18.20 13.35
N ALA A 257 -9.23 -18.87 13.15
CA ALA A 257 -9.31 -20.32 13.25
C ALA A 257 -8.45 -21.08 12.23
N SER A 258 -8.08 -20.42 11.13
CA SER A 258 -7.24 -20.98 10.06
C SER A 258 -5.74 -20.78 10.30
N LEU A 259 -5.34 -19.87 11.20
CA LEU A 259 -3.93 -19.55 11.47
C LEU A 259 -3.10 -20.76 11.96
N PRO A 260 -3.57 -21.62 12.89
CA PRO A 260 -2.76 -22.74 13.37
C PRO A 260 -2.45 -23.76 12.26
N GLY A 261 -3.42 -24.06 11.40
CA GLY A 261 -3.23 -24.93 10.25
C GLY A 261 -2.26 -24.32 9.24
N THR A 262 -2.35 -23.01 9.04
CA THR A 262 -1.45 -22.25 8.16
C THR A 262 -0.02 -22.27 8.68
N ALA A 263 0.19 -22.04 9.99
CA ALA A 263 1.52 -22.08 10.60
C ALA A 263 2.19 -23.45 10.43
N ARG A 264 1.46 -24.54 10.70
CA ARG A 264 1.97 -25.90 10.48
C ARG A 264 2.30 -26.17 9.02
N ALA A 265 1.45 -25.72 8.09
CA ALA A 265 1.67 -25.90 6.65
C ALA A 265 2.85 -25.05 6.13
N LEU A 266 3.08 -23.87 6.72
CA LEU A 266 4.22 -23.01 6.40
C LEU A 266 5.53 -23.66 6.82
N VAL A 267 5.61 -24.13 8.07
CA VAL A 267 6.80 -24.83 8.60
C VAL A 267 7.09 -26.11 7.81
N ALA A 268 6.03 -26.82 7.40
CA ALA A 268 6.17 -28.04 6.60
C ALA A 268 6.49 -27.79 5.11
N GLY A 269 6.62 -26.53 4.66
CA GLY A 269 6.90 -26.20 3.26
C GLY A 269 5.77 -26.57 2.29
N ARG A 270 4.54 -26.75 2.77
CA ARG A 270 3.39 -27.23 1.96
C ARG A 270 2.53 -26.10 1.39
N LEU A 271 2.84 -24.85 1.72
CA LEU A 271 2.09 -23.70 1.22
C LEU A 271 2.65 -23.21 -0.11
N SER A 272 1.77 -22.70 -0.95
CA SER A 272 2.19 -21.93 -2.12
C SER A 272 3.08 -20.77 -1.66
N SER A 273 4.13 -20.48 -2.43
CA SER A 273 5.06 -19.35 -2.19
C SER A 273 4.38 -17.99 -2.02
N ARG A 274 3.14 -17.85 -2.50
CA ARG A 274 2.32 -16.66 -2.33
C ARG A 274 2.07 -16.34 -0.85
N VAL A 275 1.95 -17.35 0.01
CA VAL A 275 1.71 -17.12 1.45
C VAL A 275 2.91 -16.46 2.14
N PRO A 276 4.14 -17.03 2.10
CA PRO A 276 5.31 -16.36 2.68
C PRO A 276 5.61 -15.02 2.02
N ALA A 277 5.42 -14.88 0.70
CA ALA A 277 5.54 -13.59 0.00
C ALA A 277 4.58 -12.53 0.58
N THR A 278 3.31 -12.90 0.78
CA THR A 278 2.28 -11.99 1.33
C THR A 278 2.58 -11.63 2.78
N ILE A 279 3.10 -12.57 3.59
CA ILE A 279 3.51 -12.30 4.98
C ILE A 279 4.66 -11.28 5.02
N LEU A 280 5.69 -11.46 4.19
CA LEU A 280 6.82 -10.53 4.10
C LEU A 280 6.36 -9.12 3.69
N ILE A 281 5.48 -9.03 2.68
CA ILE A 281 4.91 -7.75 2.24
C ILE A 281 4.09 -7.10 3.36
N ALA A 282 3.28 -7.88 4.09
CA ALA A 282 2.47 -7.37 5.19
C ALA A 282 3.34 -6.86 6.35
N VAL A 283 4.39 -7.61 6.72
CA VAL A 283 5.37 -7.18 7.73
C VAL A 283 6.06 -5.89 7.29
N GLY A 284 6.53 -5.83 6.04
CA GLY A 284 7.18 -4.65 5.49
C GLY A 284 6.28 -3.42 5.45
N ALA A 285 5.00 -3.57 5.14
CA ALA A 285 4.03 -2.47 5.19
C ALA A 285 3.71 -2.01 6.63
N PHE A 286 3.82 -2.91 7.61
CA PHE A 286 3.54 -2.60 9.02
C PHE A 286 4.68 -1.85 9.70
N ILE A 287 5.94 -2.16 9.38
CA ILE A 287 7.13 -1.59 10.03
C ILE A 287 7.12 -0.04 10.02
N PRO A 288 6.94 0.66 8.89
CA PRO A 288 6.91 2.13 8.87
C PRO A 288 5.80 2.73 9.75
N SER A 289 4.68 2.03 9.89
CA SER A 289 3.56 2.49 10.73
C SER A 289 3.93 2.51 12.21
N VAL A 290 4.69 1.50 12.67
CA VAL A 290 5.19 1.42 14.04
C VAL A 290 6.30 2.43 14.28
N THR A 291 7.27 2.52 13.37
CA THR A 291 8.43 3.40 13.55
C THR A 291 8.07 4.88 13.47
N THR A 292 7.06 5.26 12.70
CA THR A 292 6.50 6.62 12.71
C THR A 292 5.91 6.97 14.08
N GLY A 293 5.29 6.01 14.77
CA GLY A 293 4.84 6.17 16.15
C GLY A 293 6.00 6.36 17.13
N LEU A 294 7.09 5.62 16.94
CA LEU A 294 8.31 5.70 17.76
C LEU A 294 9.08 7.02 17.57
N ASN A 295 8.98 7.65 16.40
CA ASN A 295 9.58 8.97 16.14
C ASN A 295 9.04 10.04 17.11
N ARG A 296 7.84 9.85 17.67
CA ARG A 296 7.28 10.75 18.70
C ARG A 296 8.04 10.73 20.03
N PHE A 297 8.92 9.74 20.24
CA PHE A 297 9.83 9.67 21.39
C PHE A 297 11.23 10.24 21.07
N GLY A 298 11.38 10.96 19.95
CA GLY A 298 12.62 11.67 19.60
C GLY A 298 13.69 10.82 18.91
N SER A 299 13.36 9.60 18.47
CA SER A 299 14.31 8.74 17.75
C SER A 299 14.23 8.94 16.23
N THR A 300 15.07 9.83 15.71
CA THR A 300 15.21 10.11 14.26
C THR A 300 15.51 8.86 13.45
N SER A 301 16.48 8.06 13.89
CA SER A 301 16.96 6.91 13.13
C SER A 301 15.86 5.86 12.98
N ALA A 302 14.93 5.76 13.94
CA ALA A 302 13.82 4.81 13.86
C ALA A 302 12.95 5.05 12.61
N PHE A 303 12.74 6.31 12.21
CA PHE A 303 11.97 6.65 11.02
C PHE A 303 12.63 6.10 9.74
N TYR A 304 13.88 6.49 9.47
CA TYR A 304 14.61 6.06 8.27
C TYR A 304 14.92 4.55 8.27
N ILE A 305 15.24 3.96 9.43
CA ILE A 305 15.39 2.51 9.59
C ILE A 305 14.09 1.81 9.25
N GLY A 306 12.96 2.31 9.75
CA GLY A 306 11.65 1.73 9.48
C GLY A 306 11.26 1.78 8.01
N GLN A 307 11.57 2.88 7.32
CA GLN A 307 11.38 2.99 5.87
C GLN A 307 12.20 1.93 5.12
N LEU A 308 13.50 1.86 5.39
CA LEU A 308 14.41 0.93 4.70
C LEU A 308 14.03 -0.52 4.98
N LEU A 309 13.83 -0.87 6.26
CA LEU A 309 13.42 -2.23 6.64
C LEU A 309 12.07 -2.58 6.02
N GLY A 310 11.09 -1.66 6.09
CA GLY A 310 9.80 -1.86 5.45
C GLY A 310 9.93 -2.19 3.97
N LEU A 311 10.72 -1.40 3.24
CA LEU A 311 10.98 -1.61 1.82
C LEU A 311 11.73 -2.92 1.54
N ILE A 312 12.73 -3.29 2.35
CA ILE A 312 13.45 -4.56 2.24
C ILE A 312 12.48 -5.74 2.38
N PHE A 313 11.60 -5.72 3.38
CA PHE A 313 10.64 -6.80 3.59
C PHE A 313 9.63 -6.91 2.44
N ILE A 314 9.14 -5.78 1.92
CA ILE A 314 8.27 -5.77 0.72
C ILE A 314 9.03 -6.32 -0.49
N PHE A 315 10.27 -5.89 -0.69
CA PHE A 315 11.12 -6.35 -1.81
C PHE A 315 11.41 -7.85 -1.73
N LEU A 316 11.80 -8.36 -0.56
CA LEU A 316 12.02 -9.79 -0.33
C LEU A 316 10.73 -10.59 -0.56
N GLY A 317 9.57 -10.08 -0.09
CA GLY A 317 8.28 -10.69 -0.37
C GLY A 317 7.96 -10.75 -1.87
N PHE A 318 8.29 -9.70 -2.62
CA PHE A 318 8.20 -9.70 -4.08
C PHE A 318 9.12 -10.74 -4.72
N LEU A 319 10.38 -10.85 -4.29
CA LEU A 319 11.33 -11.85 -4.79
C LEU A 319 10.90 -13.30 -4.50
N VAL A 320 10.24 -13.54 -3.37
CA VAL A 320 9.74 -14.87 -2.96
C VAL A 320 8.51 -15.29 -3.78
N SER A 321 7.74 -14.36 -4.33
CA SER A 321 6.56 -14.66 -5.13
C SER A 321 6.95 -15.38 -6.44
N ILE A 322 6.68 -16.70 -6.54
CA ILE A 322 7.09 -17.56 -7.67
C ILE A 322 6.50 -17.11 -9.02
N GLU A 323 5.46 -16.27 -9.04
CA GLU A 323 4.99 -15.64 -10.27
C GLU A 323 6.03 -14.70 -10.92
N VAL A 324 7.05 -14.27 -10.19
CA VAL A 324 8.06 -13.30 -10.66
C VAL A 324 9.32 -14.00 -11.18
N PHE A 325 9.76 -15.12 -10.58
CA PHE A 325 11.02 -15.79 -10.92
C PHE A 325 10.90 -17.31 -11.02
N SER A 326 10.47 -17.82 -12.17
CA SER A 326 11.07 -19.06 -12.69
C SER A 326 12.46 -18.79 -13.27
N ASP A 327 12.69 -17.58 -13.80
CA ASP A 327 13.95 -17.11 -14.38
C ASP A 327 14.30 -15.69 -13.85
N LEU A 328 15.33 -15.56 -13.00
CA LEU A 328 16.02 -14.29 -12.70
C LEU A 328 16.66 -13.78 -14.00
N ARG A 329 16.30 -12.57 -14.44
CA ARG A 329 16.73 -12.00 -15.73
C ARG A 329 17.25 -10.58 -15.54
N LEU A 330 18.11 -10.14 -16.46
CA LEU A 330 18.47 -8.72 -16.57
C LEU A 330 17.26 -7.93 -17.10
N PRO A 331 16.81 -6.86 -16.42
CA PRO A 331 15.65 -6.05 -16.82
C PRO A 331 15.77 -5.56 -18.26
N PHE A 332 14.64 -5.57 -18.99
CA PHE A 332 14.50 -5.14 -20.38
C PHE A 332 15.31 -5.97 -21.41
N THR A 333 15.90 -7.08 -20.98
CA THR A 333 16.64 -7.99 -21.86
C THR A 333 16.04 -9.39 -21.86
N ARG A 334 16.51 -10.23 -22.80
CA ARG A 334 16.20 -11.67 -22.82
C ARG A 334 17.17 -12.51 -22.00
N ILE A 335 18.19 -11.90 -21.38
CA ILE A 335 19.28 -12.60 -20.69
C ILE A 335 18.79 -13.12 -19.34
N VAL A 336 18.89 -14.44 -19.14
CA VAL A 336 18.57 -15.12 -17.87
C VAL A 336 19.86 -15.25 -17.06
N LEU A 337 19.87 -14.64 -15.87
CA LEU A 337 20.95 -14.69 -14.89
C LEU A 337 20.89 -15.96 -14.04
N ALA A 338 19.69 -16.42 -13.69
CA ALA A 338 19.50 -17.67 -12.96
C ALA A 338 18.12 -18.25 -13.24
N ARG A 339 18.01 -19.56 -13.43
CA ARG A 339 16.73 -20.27 -13.53
C ARG A 339 16.50 -21.02 -12.22
N ARG A 340 15.36 -20.78 -11.59
CA ARG A 340 14.93 -21.57 -10.44
C ARG A 340 14.09 -22.70 -11.01
N ASP A 341 14.67 -23.90 -11.05
CA ASP A 341 13.96 -25.08 -11.53
C ASP A 341 12.65 -25.22 -10.76
N GLY A 342 11.56 -24.99 -11.48
CA GLY A 342 10.24 -25.28 -10.97
C GLY A 342 10.23 -26.75 -10.60
N GLN A 343 9.93 -27.04 -9.34
CA GLN A 343 9.61 -28.35 -8.81
C GLN A 343 9.04 -29.24 -9.93
N GLN A 344 9.75 -30.33 -10.21
CA GLN A 344 9.39 -31.34 -11.20
C GLN A 344 7.87 -31.46 -11.29
N ARG A 345 7.33 -31.18 -12.48
CA ARG A 345 6.04 -31.78 -12.83
C ARG A 345 6.23 -33.26 -12.58
N ASP A 346 5.47 -33.83 -11.64
CA ASP A 346 5.22 -35.25 -11.57
C ASP A 346 4.60 -35.66 -12.91
N VAL A 347 5.45 -35.86 -13.91
CA VAL A 347 5.19 -36.80 -14.99
C VAL A 347 5.46 -38.15 -14.34
N VAL A 348 4.48 -38.61 -13.56
CA VAL A 348 4.30 -40.04 -13.40
C VAL A 348 3.95 -40.53 -14.79
N ASP A 349 4.99 -40.99 -15.47
CA ASP A 349 4.90 -41.91 -16.58
C ASP A 349 4.09 -43.13 -16.11
N THR A 350 2.77 -43.10 -16.30
CA THR A 350 1.94 -44.30 -16.35
C THR A 350 1.88 -44.82 -17.77
N GLY A 351 3.03 -44.91 -18.45
CA GLY A 351 3.22 -45.63 -19.71
C GLY A 351 3.68 -47.07 -19.48
N GLY A 352 2.89 -47.87 -18.75
CA GLY A 352 3.16 -49.30 -18.50
C GLY A 352 1.88 -50.14 -18.40
N ARG A 353 1.49 -50.71 -19.55
CA ARG A 353 0.56 -51.82 -19.93
C ARG A 353 -0.02 -52.74 -18.81
N PRO A 354 -1.16 -53.48 -19.00
CA PRO A 354 -1.59 -54.14 -20.25
C PRO A 354 -3.12 -54.28 -20.54
N ALA A 355 -3.44 -54.50 -21.82
CA ALA A 355 -4.35 -55.55 -22.30
C ALA A 355 -3.94 -55.90 -23.74
#